data_AF-A0A3D0HN66-F1
#
_entry.id   AF-A0A3D0HN66-F1
#
_cell.length_a   1.000
_cell.length_b   1.000
_cell.length_c   1.000
_cell.angle_alpha   90.00
_cell.angle_beta   90.00
_cell.angle_gamma   90.00
#
_symmetry.space_group_name_H-M   'P 1'
#
loop_
_entity.id
_entity.type
_entity.pdbx_description
1 polymer ?
#
loop_
_entity_poly.entity_id
_entity_poly.type
_entity_poly.pdbx_seq_one_letter_code
_entity_poly.pdbx_strand_id
1 'polypeptide(L)'
;YLLKTRKPARVLEVGTAIGYSALFMRYCLPETSKITTIEKVEMRLVEARKNLEKFDKTGQIELLEGDAVEVLQQLCGEGNTYDFIFMDAAKGQYLNFLPNVITLLEPGGVLISDNVLHDRDVLESRYAVTRRDRTIHARMREYLYTLMHHDKLETICLSEGDGMTISTRMEDDENEK
;
A
#
# COMPACT_ATOMS: atom_id res chain seq x y z
N TYR A 1 -10.15 0.03 -12.85
CA TYR A 1 -11.49 -0.52 -12.55
C TYR A 1 -11.84 -0.36 -11.08
N LEU A 2 -11.06 -0.95 -10.17
CA LEU A 2 -11.32 -0.94 -8.72
C LEU A 2 -11.63 0.45 -8.13
N LEU A 3 -10.76 1.44 -8.37
CA LEU A 3 -10.96 2.82 -7.89
C LEU A 3 -12.27 3.46 -8.38
N LYS A 4 -12.66 3.20 -9.64
CA LYS A 4 -13.90 3.74 -10.23
C LYS A 4 -15.16 3.08 -9.67
N THR A 5 -15.06 1.80 -9.29
CA THR A 5 -16.18 1.02 -8.74
C THR A 5 -16.36 1.27 -7.25
N ARG A 6 -15.26 1.27 -6.48
CA ARG A 6 -15.27 1.46 -5.02
C ARG A 6 -15.37 2.93 -4.61
N LYS A 7 -14.77 3.84 -5.37
CA LYS A 7 -14.73 5.29 -5.10
C LYS A 7 -14.33 5.62 -3.65
N PRO A 8 -13.16 5.14 -3.17
CA PRO A 8 -12.70 5.43 -1.82
C PRO A 8 -12.67 6.93 -1.53
N ALA A 9 -13.11 7.31 -0.34
CA ALA A 9 -13.06 8.67 0.16
C ALA A 9 -11.68 9.02 0.72
N ARG A 10 -10.97 8.05 1.32
CA ARG A 10 -9.69 8.25 1.99
C ARG A 10 -8.69 7.19 1.55
N VAL A 11 -7.79 7.61 0.67
CA VAL A 11 -6.73 6.77 0.11
C VAL A 11 -5.41 7.03 0.83
N LEU A 12 -4.71 5.98 1.21
CA LEU A 12 -3.31 6.04 1.62
C LEU A 12 -2.41 5.36 0.60
N GLU A 13 -1.32 5.99 0.22
CA GLU A 13 -0.25 5.43 -0.59
C GLU A 13 1.03 5.37 0.23
N VAL A 14 1.62 4.17 0.30
CA VAL A 14 2.95 3.96 0.88
C VAL A 14 3.93 3.80 -0.28
N GLY A 15 4.62 4.89 -0.63
CA GLY A 15 5.54 4.97 -1.76
C GLY A 15 5.05 5.89 -2.87
N THR A 16 5.38 7.19 -2.79
CA THR A 16 5.00 8.18 -3.83
C THR A 16 5.83 8.08 -5.10
N ALA A 17 7.11 7.70 -4.98
CA ALA A 17 8.11 7.91 -6.02
C ALA A 17 8.06 9.34 -6.60
N ILE A 18 7.80 9.49 -7.90
CA ILE A 18 7.67 10.81 -8.56
C ILE A 18 6.21 11.30 -8.63
N GLY A 19 5.27 10.65 -7.93
CA GLY A 19 3.87 11.04 -7.82
C GLY A 19 2.93 10.51 -8.91
N TYR A 20 3.38 9.57 -9.76
CA TYR A 20 2.56 9.07 -10.86
C TYR A 20 1.30 8.34 -10.39
N SER A 21 1.45 7.38 -9.48
CA SER A 21 0.36 6.57 -8.94
C SER A 21 -0.65 7.43 -8.16
N ALA A 22 -0.18 8.33 -7.28
CA ALA A 22 -1.05 9.32 -6.62
C ALA A 22 -1.87 10.15 -7.62
N LEU A 23 -1.24 10.70 -8.66
CA LEU A 23 -1.93 11.47 -9.70
C LEU A 23 -2.90 10.63 -10.53
N PHE A 24 -2.56 9.37 -10.79
CA PHE A 24 -3.45 8.43 -11.48
C PHE A 24 -4.67 8.09 -10.62
N MET A 25 -4.49 7.87 -9.32
CA MET A 25 -5.58 7.65 -8.38
C MET A 25 -6.50 8.86 -8.31
N ARG A 26 -5.94 10.08 -8.19
CA ARG A 26 -6.68 11.34 -8.27
C ARG A 26 -7.52 11.42 -9.54
N TYR A 27 -6.94 11.14 -10.70
CA TYR A 27 -7.65 11.17 -11.98
C TYR A 27 -8.83 10.20 -12.05
N CYS A 28 -8.75 9.08 -11.32
CA CYS A 28 -9.81 8.07 -11.29
C CYS A 28 -10.93 8.36 -10.28
N LEU A 29 -10.68 9.23 -9.30
CA LEU A 29 -11.54 9.44 -8.13
C LEU A 29 -12.31 10.76 -8.22
N PRO A 30 -13.45 10.90 -7.53
CA PRO A 30 -14.16 12.16 -7.42
C PRO A 30 -13.32 13.21 -6.66
N GLU A 31 -13.59 14.50 -6.88
CA GLU A 31 -12.86 15.60 -6.22
C GLU A 31 -12.99 15.59 -4.68
N THR A 32 -14.02 14.91 -4.16
CA THR A 32 -14.24 14.72 -2.72
C THR A 32 -13.28 13.73 -2.07
N SER A 33 -12.62 12.87 -2.86
CA SER A 33 -11.64 11.92 -2.33
C SER A 33 -10.35 12.63 -1.92
N LYS A 34 -9.75 12.16 -0.83
CA LYS A 34 -8.45 12.61 -0.33
C LYS A 34 -7.43 11.48 -0.43
N ILE A 35 -6.23 11.83 -0.87
CA ILE A 35 -5.12 10.90 -1.08
C ILE A 35 -3.96 11.38 -0.23
N THR A 36 -3.56 10.59 0.75
CA THR A 36 -2.31 10.78 1.49
C THR A 36 -1.25 9.89 0.86
N THR A 37 -0.06 10.41 0.56
CA THR A 37 1.05 9.63 0.01
C THR A 37 2.34 9.86 0.79
N ILE A 38 3.16 8.82 0.96
CA ILE A 38 4.37 8.85 1.78
C ILE A 38 5.62 8.60 0.93
N GLU A 39 6.64 9.45 1.05
CA GLU A 39 7.96 9.26 0.45
C GLU A 39 9.06 9.87 1.34
N LYS A 40 10.27 9.31 1.27
CA LYS A 40 11.43 9.74 2.07
C LYS A 40 12.65 10.10 1.26
N VAL A 41 12.72 9.67 0.00
CA VAL A 41 13.91 9.85 -0.83
C VAL A 41 13.90 11.28 -1.40
N GLU A 42 14.83 12.10 -0.94
CA GLU A 42 14.91 13.54 -1.29
C GLU A 42 14.81 13.81 -2.80
N MET A 43 15.55 13.09 -3.63
CA MET A 43 15.51 13.28 -5.09
C MET A 43 14.12 13.00 -5.68
N ARG A 44 13.37 12.06 -5.09
CA ARG A 44 12.01 11.72 -5.52
C ARG A 44 11.01 12.75 -5.01
N LEU A 45 11.17 13.22 -3.78
CA LEU A 45 10.35 14.30 -3.20
C LEU A 45 10.39 15.56 -4.07
N VAL A 46 11.57 15.96 -4.55
CA VAL A 46 11.71 17.11 -5.45
C VAL A 46 10.85 16.96 -6.72
N GLU A 47 10.92 15.81 -7.39
CA GLU A 47 10.12 15.57 -8.60
C GLU A 47 8.64 15.35 -8.28
N ALA A 48 8.31 14.71 -7.15
CA ALA A 48 6.94 14.52 -6.68
C ALA A 48 6.27 15.87 -6.44
N ARG A 49 6.87 16.78 -5.66
CA ARG A 49 6.32 18.13 -5.40
C ARG A 49 6.06 18.88 -6.70
N LYS A 50 7.03 18.88 -7.61
CA LYS A 50 6.92 19.52 -8.94
C LYS A 50 5.76 18.94 -9.76
N ASN A 51 5.59 17.62 -9.76
CA ASN A 51 4.50 16.97 -10.48
C ASN A 51 3.15 17.25 -9.82
N LEU A 52 3.06 17.20 -8.49
CA LEU A 52 1.84 17.50 -7.75
C LEU A 52 1.40 18.97 -7.97
N GLU A 53 2.31 19.94 -7.85
CA GLU A 53 2.03 21.35 -8.17
C GLU A 53 1.53 21.54 -9.61
N LYS A 54 2.10 20.78 -10.55
CA LYS A 54 1.73 20.87 -11.96
C LYS A 54 0.37 20.23 -12.25
N PHE A 55 0.02 19.11 -11.61
CA PHE A 55 -1.11 18.27 -12.04
C PHE A 55 -2.23 18.12 -11.01
N ASP A 56 -1.99 18.29 -9.70
CA ASP A 56 -3.04 18.30 -8.67
C ASP A 56 -3.58 19.73 -8.44
N LYS A 57 -4.43 20.18 -9.36
CA LYS A 57 -5.04 21.52 -9.29
C LYS A 57 -6.08 21.69 -8.20
N THR A 58 -6.49 20.60 -7.57
CA THR A 58 -7.62 20.51 -6.64
C THR A 58 -7.18 20.36 -5.19
N GLY A 59 -5.88 20.12 -4.93
CA GLY A 59 -5.37 19.85 -3.58
C GLY A 59 -5.99 18.60 -2.97
N GLN A 60 -6.14 17.54 -3.79
CA GLN A 60 -6.65 16.26 -3.34
C GLN A 60 -5.55 15.37 -2.73
N ILE A 61 -4.30 15.61 -3.12
CA ILE A 61 -3.14 14.82 -2.72
C ILE A 61 -2.35 15.58 -1.66
N GLU A 62 -2.11 14.91 -0.53
CA GLU A 62 -1.23 15.34 0.53
C GLU A 62 0.03 14.46 0.53
N LEU A 63 1.20 15.09 0.40
CA LEU A 63 2.50 14.42 0.45
C LEU A 63 3.07 14.52 1.88
N LEU A 64 3.23 13.37 2.53
CA LEU A 64 3.91 13.23 3.81
C LEU A 64 5.36 12.81 3.59
N GLU A 65 6.27 13.55 4.18
CA GLU A 65 7.71 13.36 4.00
C GLU A 65 8.32 12.72 5.23
N GLY A 66 8.89 11.52 5.08
CA GLY A 66 9.47 10.81 6.22
C GLY A 66 9.54 9.31 6.03
N ASP A 67 10.16 8.62 6.98
CA ASP A 67 10.17 7.16 6.96
C ASP A 67 8.75 6.61 7.11
N ALA A 68 8.37 5.70 6.21
CA ALA A 68 7.02 5.16 6.18
C ALA A 68 6.64 4.47 7.50
N VAL A 69 7.56 3.84 8.24
CA VAL A 69 7.21 3.24 9.54
C VAL A 69 6.78 4.32 10.53
N GLU A 70 7.54 5.41 10.62
CA GLU A 70 7.29 6.52 11.54
C GLU A 70 6.00 7.26 11.18
N VAL A 71 5.81 7.57 9.90
CA VAL A 71 4.60 8.25 9.41
C VAL A 71 3.36 7.38 9.64
N LEU A 72 3.43 6.07 9.36
CA LEU A 72 2.30 5.17 9.62
C LEU A 72 1.96 5.10 11.11
N GLN A 73 2.96 5.07 12.00
CA GLN A 73 2.76 5.11 13.45
C GLN A 73 2.11 6.41 13.91
N GLN A 74 2.55 7.55 13.36
CA GLN A 74 1.96 8.85 13.64
C GLN A 74 0.48 8.88 13.21
N LEU A 75 0.18 8.45 11.99
CA LEU A 75 -1.20 8.39 11.49
C LEU A 75 -2.09 7.52 12.38
N CYS A 76 -1.58 6.39 12.88
CA CYS A 76 -2.30 5.55 13.85
C CYS A 76 -2.55 6.29 15.17
N GLY A 77 -1.53 6.98 15.70
CA GLY A 77 -1.63 7.74 16.95
C GLY A 77 -2.61 8.91 16.88
N GLU A 78 -2.78 9.48 15.70
CA GLU A 78 -3.77 10.53 15.41
C GLU A 78 -5.19 9.97 15.17
N GLY A 79 -5.36 8.65 15.10
CA GLY A 79 -6.65 8.01 14.85
C GLY A 79 -7.13 8.14 13.40
N ASN A 80 -6.21 8.32 12.44
CA ASN A 80 -6.56 8.32 11.03
C ASN A 80 -7.04 6.93 10.58
N THR A 81 -7.94 6.92 9.60
CA THR A 81 -8.42 5.72 8.93
C THR A 81 -8.50 5.92 7.42
N TYR A 82 -8.46 4.83 6.66
CA TYR A 82 -8.47 4.82 5.21
C TYR A 82 -9.32 3.65 4.68
N ASP A 83 -10.14 3.91 3.67
CA ASP A 83 -10.96 2.89 3.02
C ASP A 83 -10.25 2.23 1.82
N PHE A 84 -9.08 2.77 1.43
CA PHE A 84 -8.19 2.17 0.45
C PHE A 84 -6.72 2.46 0.75
N ILE A 85 -5.87 1.43 0.75
CA ILE A 85 -4.43 1.55 0.94
C ILE A 85 -3.69 0.90 -0.24
N PHE A 86 -2.76 1.63 -0.85
CA PHE A 86 -1.87 1.14 -1.90
C PHE A 86 -0.43 1.06 -1.39
N MET A 87 0.15 -0.13 -1.38
CA MET A 87 1.55 -0.36 -1.01
C MET A 87 2.39 -0.62 -2.25
N ASP A 88 3.27 0.34 -2.56
CA ASP A 88 4.29 0.26 -3.61
C ASP A 88 5.60 0.89 -3.11
N ALA A 89 6.22 0.19 -2.15
CA ALA A 89 7.43 0.64 -1.46
C ALA A 89 8.57 -0.37 -1.57
N ALA A 90 9.66 -0.12 -0.83
CA ALA A 90 10.74 -1.10 -0.71
C ALA A 90 10.19 -2.41 -0.11
N LYS A 91 10.10 -3.46 -0.92
CA LYS A 91 9.46 -4.75 -0.57
C LYS A 91 9.94 -5.38 0.73
N GLY A 92 11.23 -5.22 1.04
CA GLY A 92 11.80 -5.69 2.31
C GLY A 92 11.16 -5.06 3.56
N GLN A 93 10.38 -3.99 3.43
CA GLN A 93 9.72 -3.29 4.54
C GLN A 93 8.23 -3.62 4.66
N TYR A 94 7.63 -4.38 3.74
CA TYR A 94 6.18 -4.60 3.73
C TYR A 94 5.68 -5.21 5.04
N LEU A 95 6.39 -6.20 5.58
CA LEU A 95 6.10 -6.79 6.90
C LEU A 95 6.17 -5.78 8.04
N ASN A 96 7.04 -4.78 7.96
CA ASN A 96 7.17 -3.75 8.99
C ASN A 96 6.01 -2.74 8.92
N PHE A 97 5.47 -2.50 7.72
CA PHE A 97 4.33 -1.60 7.51
C PHE A 97 2.99 -2.26 7.89
N LEU A 98 2.88 -3.57 7.66
CA LEU A 98 1.63 -4.32 7.72
C LEU A 98 0.82 -4.10 9.01
N PRO A 99 1.39 -4.11 10.24
CA PRO A 99 0.61 -3.91 11.46
C PRO A 99 -0.09 -2.54 11.50
N ASN A 100 0.63 -1.47 11.12
CA ASN A 100 0.06 -0.13 11.07
C ASN A 100 -0.94 0.00 9.91
N VAL A 101 -0.63 -0.60 8.75
CA VAL A 101 -1.54 -0.62 7.59
C VAL A 101 -2.87 -1.27 7.93
N ILE A 102 -2.87 -2.42 8.61
CA ILE A 102 -4.12 -3.09 9.04
C ILE A 102 -4.88 -2.23 10.05
N THR A 103 -4.18 -1.56 10.96
CA THR A 103 -4.78 -0.65 11.95
C THR A 103 -5.47 0.54 11.28
N LEU A 104 -4.83 1.13 10.28
CA LEU A 104 -5.31 2.28 9.50
C LEU A 104 -6.42 1.91 8.50
N LEU A 105 -6.49 0.66 8.06
CA LEU A 105 -7.47 0.22 7.07
C LEU A 105 -8.85 0.09 7.73
N GLU A 106 -9.89 0.72 7.22
CA GLU A 106 -11.25 0.57 7.77
C GLU A 106 -11.83 -0.84 7.52
N PRO A 107 -12.75 -1.33 8.38
CA PRO A 107 -13.60 -2.46 8.02
C PRO A 107 -14.25 -2.28 6.64
N GLY A 108 -14.18 -3.30 5.78
CA GLY A 108 -14.60 -3.24 4.38
C GLY A 108 -13.62 -2.52 3.44
N GLY A 109 -12.57 -1.89 3.98
CA GLY A 109 -11.51 -1.23 3.23
C GLY A 109 -10.61 -2.21 2.48
N VAL A 110 -9.97 -1.71 1.42
CA VAL A 110 -9.13 -2.54 0.53
C VAL A 110 -7.66 -2.16 0.62
N LEU A 111 -6.81 -3.14 0.92
CA LEU A 111 -5.37 -3.08 0.78
C LEU A 111 -4.94 -3.72 -0.54
N ILE A 112 -4.22 -2.95 -1.35
CA ILE A 112 -3.50 -3.43 -2.52
C ILE A 112 -2.00 -3.42 -2.22
N SER A 113 -1.32 -4.51 -2.57
CA SER A 113 0.13 -4.61 -2.43
C SER A 113 0.71 -5.06 -3.76
N ASP A 114 1.53 -4.19 -4.37
CA ASP A 114 2.08 -4.42 -5.70
C ASP A 114 3.41 -5.20 -5.67
N ASN A 115 3.68 -5.85 -6.80
CA ASN A 115 4.84 -6.68 -7.11
C ASN A 115 5.17 -7.74 -6.02
N VAL A 116 4.16 -8.39 -5.45
CA VAL A 116 4.36 -9.35 -4.35
C VAL A 116 5.10 -10.64 -4.75
N LEU A 117 5.17 -10.97 -6.04
CA LEU A 117 5.84 -12.16 -6.56
C LEU A 117 7.27 -11.92 -7.04
N HIS A 118 7.77 -10.67 -7.06
CA HIS A 118 9.15 -10.28 -7.37
C HIS A 118 9.76 -11.07 -8.55
N ASP A 119 9.31 -10.76 -9.78
CA ASP A 119 9.72 -11.45 -11.02
C ASP A 119 9.47 -12.97 -11.01
N ARG A 120 8.48 -13.46 -10.24
CA ARG A 120 8.12 -14.87 -10.03
C ARG A 120 9.08 -15.67 -9.15
N ASP A 121 10.18 -15.07 -8.70
CA ASP A 121 11.16 -15.72 -7.82
C ASP A 121 10.52 -16.25 -6.53
N VAL A 122 9.48 -15.57 -6.01
CA VAL A 122 8.76 -15.96 -4.78
C VAL A 122 8.11 -17.34 -4.88
N LEU A 123 7.76 -17.78 -6.10
CA LEU A 123 7.20 -19.10 -6.35
C LEU A 123 8.29 -20.18 -6.47
N GLU A 124 9.55 -19.77 -6.71
CA GLU A 124 10.65 -20.70 -6.89
C GLU A 124 11.19 -21.24 -5.56
N SER A 125 11.93 -22.35 -5.64
CA SER A 125 12.66 -22.85 -4.50
C SER A 125 13.76 -21.86 -4.11
N ARG A 126 14.02 -21.68 -2.81
CA ARG A 126 15.10 -20.79 -2.31
C ARG A 126 16.49 -21.08 -2.91
N TYR A 127 16.65 -22.29 -3.44
CA TYR A 127 17.88 -22.76 -4.08
C TYR A 127 18.05 -22.25 -5.52
N ALA A 128 16.97 -21.81 -6.17
CA ALA A 128 16.97 -21.20 -7.50
C ALA A 128 17.23 -19.68 -7.46
N VAL A 129 16.96 -19.04 -6.32
CA VAL A 129 17.16 -17.59 -6.12
C VAL A 129 18.63 -17.25 -5.86
N THR A 130 19.12 -16.20 -6.53
CA THR A 130 20.49 -15.71 -6.33
C THR A 130 20.72 -15.29 -4.87
N ARG A 131 21.94 -15.47 -4.37
CA ARG A 131 22.24 -15.24 -2.94
C ARG A 131 21.88 -13.83 -2.45
N ARG A 132 21.99 -12.81 -3.30
CA ARG A 132 21.66 -11.41 -2.96
C ARG A 132 20.16 -11.18 -2.74
N ASP A 133 19.30 -11.95 -3.39
CA ASP A 133 17.84 -11.72 -3.42
C ASP A 133 17.08 -12.61 -2.42
N ARG A 134 17.76 -13.59 -1.79
CA ARG A 134 17.16 -14.55 -0.83
C ARG A 134 16.47 -13.89 0.36
N THR A 135 17.00 -12.78 0.88
CA THR A 135 16.39 -12.08 2.02
C THR A 135 15.06 -11.46 1.63
N ILE A 136 15.00 -10.78 0.48
CA ILE A 136 13.77 -10.18 -0.03
C ILE A 136 12.76 -11.28 -0.34
N HIS A 137 13.19 -12.36 -1.00
CA HIS A 137 12.37 -13.53 -1.27
C HIS A 137 11.73 -14.13 0.00
N ALA A 138 12.51 -14.34 1.07
CA ALA A 138 12.00 -14.88 2.33
C ALA A 138 10.97 -13.94 2.99
N ARG A 139 11.26 -12.63 3.01
CA ARG A 139 10.34 -11.63 3.58
C ARG A 139 9.05 -11.51 2.79
N MET A 140 9.08 -11.62 1.47
CA MET A 140 7.88 -11.59 0.64
C MET A 140 7.03 -12.84 0.79
N ARG A 141 7.65 -14.02 0.97
CA ARG A 141 6.91 -15.24 1.33
C ARG A 141 6.22 -15.12 2.67
N GLU A 142 6.92 -14.61 3.67
CA GLU A 142 6.36 -14.38 4.99
C GLU A 142 5.25 -13.34 4.93
N TYR A 143 5.42 -12.26 4.15
CA TYR A 143 4.37 -11.27 3.92
C TYR A 143 3.09 -11.87 3.32
N LEU A 144 3.22 -12.64 2.24
CA LEU A 144 2.11 -13.34 1.61
C LEU A 144 1.45 -14.34 2.56
N TYR A 145 2.25 -15.10 3.30
CA TYR A 145 1.74 -16.03 4.29
C TYR A 145 0.92 -15.31 5.35
N THR A 146 1.44 -14.19 5.88
CA THR A 146 0.75 -13.37 6.87
C THR A 146 -0.56 -12.83 6.32
N LEU A 147 -0.59 -12.24 5.11
CA LEU A 147 -1.84 -11.75 4.51
C LEU A 147 -2.89 -12.86 4.37
N MET A 148 -2.50 -14.01 3.81
CA MET A 148 -3.42 -15.13 3.53
C MET A 148 -3.97 -15.82 4.79
N HIS A 149 -3.32 -15.64 5.95
CA HIS A 149 -3.72 -16.27 7.22
C HIS A 149 -4.06 -15.25 8.30
N HIS A 150 -4.16 -13.96 7.96
CA HIS A 150 -4.54 -12.93 8.91
C HIS A 150 -6.04 -13.04 9.19
N ASP A 151 -6.43 -13.08 10.46
CA ASP A 151 -7.82 -13.22 10.93
C ASP A 151 -8.75 -12.10 10.42
N LYS A 152 -8.24 -10.87 10.34
CA LYS A 152 -8.96 -9.69 9.87
C LYS A 152 -8.96 -9.47 8.35
N LEU A 153 -8.29 -10.30 7.55
CA LEU A 153 -8.16 -10.04 6.11
C LEU A 153 -8.68 -11.22 5.28
N GLU A 154 -9.49 -10.90 4.27
CA GLU A 154 -9.75 -11.80 3.15
C GLU A 154 -8.87 -11.39 1.97
N THR A 155 -7.90 -12.25 1.61
CA THR A 155 -6.89 -11.94 0.59
C THR A 155 -7.01 -12.84 -0.63
N ILE A 156 -6.96 -12.22 -1.81
CA ILE A 156 -6.69 -12.91 -3.08
C ILE A 156 -5.31 -12.50 -3.62
N CYS A 157 -4.61 -13.47 -4.20
CA CYS A 157 -3.34 -13.26 -4.88
C CYS A 157 -3.54 -13.40 -6.39
N LEU A 158 -3.27 -12.33 -7.13
CA LEU A 158 -3.29 -12.30 -8.59
C LEU A 158 -1.87 -12.57 -9.08
N SER A 159 -1.67 -13.68 -9.77
CA SER A 159 -0.34 -14.14 -10.21
C SER A 159 0.10 -13.61 -11.58
N GLU A 160 -0.62 -12.67 -12.16
CA GLU A 160 -0.25 -12.05 -13.44
C GLU A 160 0.82 -10.96 -13.22
N GLY A 161 1.75 -10.84 -14.17
CA GLY A 161 2.89 -9.91 -14.06
C GLY A 161 3.81 -10.25 -12.88
N ASP A 162 4.16 -9.24 -12.07
CA ASP A 162 4.99 -9.36 -10.88
C ASP A 162 4.19 -9.74 -9.62
N GLY A 163 2.91 -10.05 -9.81
CA GLY A 163 1.96 -10.43 -8.79
C GLY A 163 1.46 -9.28 -7.93
N MET A 164 0.16 -9.30 -7.62
CA MET A 164 -0.49 -8.31 -6.77
C MET A 164 -1.42 -9.02 -5.79
N THR A 165 -1.45 -8.58 -4.52
CA THR A 165 -2.49 -9.00 -3.59
C THR A 165 -3.58 -7.95 -3.47
N ILE A 166 -4.81 -8.42 -3.38
CA ILE A 166 -5.97 -7.63 -2.98
C ILE A 166 -6.46 -8.22 -1.66
N SER A 167 -6.39 -7.45 -0.59
CA SER A 167 -6.88 -7.84 0.73
C SER A 167 -8.02 -6.92 1.15
N THR A 168 -9.15 -7.49 1.58
CA THR A 168 -10.26 -6.73 2.16
C THR A 168 -10.25 -6.93 3.66
N ARG A 169 -10.32 -5.84 4.44
CA ARG A 169 -10.48 -5.96 5.89
C ARG A 169 -11.90 -6.41 6.20
N MET A 170 -12.03 -7.49 6.96
CA MET A 170 -13.32 -8.01 7.40
C MET A 170 -13.93 -7.10 8.46
N GLU A 171 -15.25 -7.12 8.59
CA GLU A 171 -15.92 -6.47 9.71
C GLU A 171 -15.51 -7.16 11.02
N ASP A 172 -15.40 -6.37 12.10
CA ASP A 172 -15.19 -6.93 13.42
C ASP A 172 -16.51 -7.63 13.82
N ASP A 173 -16.48 -8.93 14.11
CA ASP A 173 -17.69 -9.69 14.48
C ASP A 173 -18.39 -9.02 15.67
N GLU A 174 -19.59 -8.47 15.46
CA GLU A 174 -20.39 -7.83 16.53
C GLU A 174 -20.89 -8.83 17.60
N ASN A 175 -20.57 -10.13 17.49
CA ASN A 175 -21.11 -11.22 18.31
C ASN A 175 -20.23 -11.67 19.49
N GLU A 176 -19.15 -10.97 19.83
CA GLU A 176 -18.35 -11.26 21.06
C GLU A 176 -18.52 -10.20 22.16
N LYS A 177 -19.76 -9.71 22.39
CA LYS A 177 -20.11 -8.96 23.61
C LYS A 177 -21.19 -9.67 24.43
#